data_AF-A0A9W9M4Z0-F1
#
_entry.id   AF-A0A9W9M4Z0-F1
#
_cell.length_a   1.000
_cell.length_b   1.000
_cell.length_c   1.000
_cell.angle_alpha   90.00
_cell.angle_beta   90.00
_cell.angle_gamma   90.00
#
_symmetry.space_group_name_H-M   'P 1'
#
loop_
_entity.id
_entity.type
_entity.pdbx_description
1 polymer ?
#
loop_
_entity_poly.entity_id
_entity_poly.type
_entity_poly.pdbx_seq_one_letter_code
_entity_poly.pdbx_strand_id
1 'polypeptide(L)'
;MSGSKITYYFDIISPFAYIAFHVLQMNDPDIKTLLTANMTRYFDSDAFGLPWFECTNPKGETESFWGVDNLGQVTDFLGLDRALDRGFRATL
;
A
#
# COMPACT_ATOMS: atom_id res chain seq x y z
N MET A 1 -11.90 -17.98 11.96
CA MET A 1 -11.63 -17.54 10.57
C MET A 1 -10.93 -16.20 10.66
N SER A 2 -9.67 -16.12 10.22
CA SER A 2 -8.95 -14.84 10.13
C SER A 2 -9.60 -14.03 9.01
N GLY A 3 -10.02 -12.79 9.28
CA GLY A 3 -10.61 -11.91 8.26
C GLY A 3 -9.60 -11.51 7.19
N SER A 4 -10.08 -11.01 6.04
CA SER A 4 -9.26 -10.44 4.99
C SER A 4 -8.39 -9.29 5.53
N LYS A 5 -7.13 -9.19 5.08
CA LYS A 5 -6.19 -8.16 5.51
C LYS A 5 -5.66 -7.39 4.30
N ILE A 6 -5.66 -6.07 4.40
CA ILE A 6 -5.06 -5.16 3.41
C ILE A 6 -3.94 -4.40 4.11
N THR A 7 -2.73 -4.43 3.53
CA THR A 7 -1.67 -3.48 3.85
C THR A 7 -1.67 -2.43 2.75
N TYR A 8 -2.06 -1.20 3.10
CA TYR A 8 -2.17 -0.09 2.16
C TYR A 8 -0.99 0.86 2.33
N TYR A 9 -0.21 1.04 1.27
CA TYR A 9 0.85 2.04 1.20
C TYR A 9 0.30 3.24 0.43
N PHE A 10 0.08 4.34 1.16
CA PHE A 10 -0.42 5.59 0.61
C PHE A 10 0.47 6.74 0.98
N ASP A 11 0.48 7.73 0.11
CA ASP A 11 1.29 8.89 0.31
C ASP A 11 0.63 10.15 -0.26
N ILE A 12 0.57 11.20 0.58
CA ILE A 12 -0.03 12.51 0.26
C ILE A 12 1.08 13.51 -0.12
N ILE A 13 2.34 13.24 0.26
CA ILE A 13 3.53 14.02 -0.07
C ILE A 13 4.66 13.01 -0.16
N SER A 14 5.15 12.71 -1.38
CA SER A 14 6.22 11.73 -1.71
C SER A 14 6.91 11.27 -0.44
N PRO A 15 6.94 9.97 -0.05
CA PRO A 15 7.54 9.62 1.23
C PRO A 15 8.94 10.20 1.26
N PHE A 16 9.68 10.10 0.16
CA PHE A 16 10.95 10.76 -0.10
C PHE A 16 10.98 12.27 0.19
N ALA A 17 9.95 13.05 -0.15
CA ALA A 17 9.85 14.48 0.13
C ALA A 17 9.54 14.80 1.62
N TYR A 18 8.59 14.11 2.26
CA TYR A 18 8.33 14.28 3.70
C TYR A 18 9.55 13.87 4.54
N ILE A 19 10.20 12.79 4.11
CA ILE A 19 11.42 12.22 4.67
C ILE A 19 12.62 13.12 4.45
N ALA A 20 12.83 13.62 3.23
CA ALA A 20 13.92 14.56 2.97
C ALA A 20 13.75 15.80 3.83
N PHE A 21 12.51 16.31 3.96
CA PHE A 21 12.22 17.42 4.85
C PHE A 21 12.57 17.12 6.32
N HIS A 22 12.15 15.98 6.87
CA HIS A 22 12.41 15.63 8.28
C HIS A 22 13.88 15.25 8.56
N VAL A 23 14.52 14.51 7.65
CA VAL A 23 15.96 14.17 7.75
C VAL A 23 16.81 15.43 7.69
N LEU A 24 16.47 16.40 6.82
CA LEU A 24 17.18 17.67 6.71
C LEU A 24 16.91 18.61 7.89
N GLN A 25 15.73 18.58 8.51
CA GLN A 25 15.38 19.51 9.59
C GLN A 25 15.67 19.02 11.01
N MET A 26 15.60 17.70 11.29
CA MET A 26 15.65 17.18 12.67
C MET A 26 16.86 16.28 12.97
N ASN A 27 17.53 15.73 11.95
CA ASN A 27 18.70 14.86 12.08
C ASN A 27 18.59 13.78 13.17
N ASP A 28 17.36 13.27 13.38
CA ASP A 28 17.01 12.29 14.40
C ASP A 28 17.40 10.86 13.92
N PRO A 29 18.29 10.14 14.65
CA PRO A 29 18.73 8.81 14.27
C PRO A 29 17.63 7.74 14.25
N ASP A 30 16.62 7.86 15.13
CA ASP A 30 15.54 6.88 15.25
C ASP A 30 14.56 7.03 14.09
N ILE A 31 14.26 8.28 13.71
CA ILE A 31 13.45 8.58 12.51
C ILE A 31 14.15 8.06 11.27
N LYS A 32 15.47 8.29 11.14
CA LYS A 32 16.26 7.78 10.02
C LYS A 32 16.24 6.25 9.95
N THR A 33 16.29 5.58 11.10
CA THR A 33 16.25 4.11 11.17
C THR A 33 14.90 3.56 10.77
N LEU A 34 13.81 4.10 11.32
CA LEU A 34 12.44 3.70 10.99
C LEU A 34 12.15 3.90 9.50
N LEU A 35 12.61 5.02 8.96
CA LEU A 35 12.53 5.33 7.56
C LEU A 35 13.22 4.28 6.69
N THR A 36 14.51 4.03 6.95
CA THR A 36 15.27 3.05 6.18
C THR A 36 14.58 1.69 6.23
N ALA A 37 14.08 1.28 7.40
CA ALA A 37 13.34 0.04 7.54
C ALA A 37 12.05 -0.01 6.69
N ASN A 38 11.30 1.09 6.62
CA ASN A 38 10.09 1.18 5.79
C ASN A 38 10.41 1.18 4.29
N MET A 39 11.48 1.87 3.87
CA MET A 39 11.95 1.81 2.48
C MET A 39 12.39 0.41 2.10
N THR A 40 13.19 -0.25 2.94
CA THR A 40 13.61 -1.64 2.71
C THR A 40 12.41 -2.56 2.55
N ARG A 41 11.40 -2.46 3.43
CA ARG A 41 10.17 -3.26 3.28
C ARG A 41 9.45 -3.03 1.96
N TYR A 42 9.37 -1.78 1.50
CA TYR A 42 8.76 -1.42 0.23
C TYR A 42 9.53 -1.97 -0.97
N PHE A 43 10.87 -1.97 -0.92
CA PHE A 43 11.70 -2.60 -1.94
C PHE A 43 11.58 -4.12 -1.91
N ASP A 44 11.58 -4.73 -0.72
CA ASP A 44 11.46 -6.18 -0.55
C ASP A 44 10.08 -6.71 -0.97
N SER A 45 9.05 -5.85 -0.99
CA SER A 45 7.72 -6.17 -1.50
C SER A 45 7.56 -5.99 -3.02
N ASP A 46 8.66 -5.76 -3.75
CA ASP A 46 8.70 -5.46 -5.18
C ASP A 46 7.81 -4.27 -5.60
N ALA A 47 7.52 -3.36 -4.66
CA ALA A 47 6.64 -2.25 -4.90
C ALA A 47 7.35 -1.19 -5.76
N PHE A 48 6.79 -0.90 -6.94
CA PHE A 48 7.41 0.01 -7.91
C PHE A 48 6.78 1.41 -7.95
N GLY A 49 5.58 1.59 -7.39
CA GLY A 49 4.91 2.89 -7.32
C GLY A 49 3.82 2.93 -6.28
N LEU A 50 3.35 4.15 -5.98
CA LEU A 50 2.26 4.39 -5.03
C LEU A 50 0.99 4.88 -5.75
N PRO A 51 -0.21 4.62 -5.20
CA PRO A 51 -0.43 3.73 -4.06
C PRO A 51 -0.17 2.26 -4.40
N TRP A 52 0.33 1.51 -3.41
CA TRP A 52 0.59 0.08 -3.51
C TRP A 52 -0.28 -0.67 -2.50
N PHE A 53 -0.82 -1.81 -2.91
CA PHE A 53 -1.65 -2.68 -2.09
C PHE A 53 -1.00 -4.04 -2.02
N GLU A 54 -0.77 -4.53 -0.80
CA GLU A 54 -0.55 -5.96 -0.57
C GLU A 54 -1.81 -6.53 0.07
N CYS A 55 -2.42 -7.49 -0.62
CA CYS A 55 -3.70 -8.06 -0.22
C CYS A 55 -3.51 -9.54 0.08
N THR A 56 -4.00 -9.99 1.23
CA THR A 56 -4.11 -11.42 1.55
C THR A 56 -5.58 -11.81 1.57
N ASN A 57 -5.97 -12.74 0.70
CA ASN A 57 -7.34 -13.19 0.57
C ASN A 57 -7.74 -14.22 1.66
N PRO A 58 -9.02 -14.58 1.80
CA PRO A 58 -9.46 -15.58 2.78
C PRO A 58 -8.87 -16.99 2.62
N LYS A 59 -8.30 -17.31 1.45
CA LYS A 59 -7.59 -18.59 1.21
C LYS A 59 -6.13 -18.54 1.69
N GLY A 60 -5.64 -17.38 2.12
CA GLY A 60 -4.26 -17.17 2.56
C GLY A 60 -3.29 -16.84 1.43
N GLU A 61 -3.79 -16.65 0.20
CA GLU A 61 -2.97 -16.24 -0.94
C GLU A 61 -2.70 -14.73 -0.85
N THR A 62 -1.50 -14.30 -1.22
CA THR A 62 -1.11 -12.88 -1.21
C THR A 62 -0.76 -12.43 -2.62
N GLU A 63 -1.33 -11.30 -3.02
CA GLU A 63 -1.09 -10.65 -4.30
C GLU A 63 -0.97 -9.13 -4.10
N SER A 64 -0.21 -8.49 -4.98
CA SER A 64 0.07 -7.06 -4.92
C SER A 64 -0.53 -6.31 -6.10
N PHE A 65 -1.06 -5.12 -5.84
CA PHE A 65 -1.69 -4.27 -6.85
C PHE A 65 -1.11 -2.86 -6.77
N TRP A 66 -0.83 -2.26 -7.93
CA TRP A 66 -0.40 -0.87 -8.04
C TRP A 66 -1.53 -0.01 -8.59
N GLY A 67 -1.70 1.20 -8.05
CA GLY A 67 -2.62 2.18 -8.59
C GLY A 67 -4.05 2.06 -8.05
N VAL A 68 -4.74 3.20 -7.96
CA VAL A 68 -6.15 3.25 -7.50
C VAL A 68 -7.12 2.68 -8.53
N ASP A 69 -6.71 2.65 -9.79
CA ASP A 69 -7.43 2.05 -10.91
C ASP A 69 -7.57 0.53 -10.77
N ASN A 70 -6.69 -0.13 -10.02
CA ASN A 70 -6.74 -1.56 -9.72
C ASN A 70 -7.64 -1.92 -8.53
N LEU A 71 -8.35 -0.97 -7.90
CA LEU A 71 -9.21 -1.26 -6.75
C LEU A 71 -10.33 -2.27 -7.06
N GLY A 72 -10.79 -2.37 -8.31
CA GLY A 72 -11.73 -3.40 -8.72
C GLY A 72 -11.15 -4.81 -8.61
N GLN A 73 -9.92 -5.00 -9.10
CA GLN A 73 -9.16 -6.25 -8.99
C GLN A 73 -8.85 -6.62 -7.54
N VAL A 74 -8.46 -5.64 -6.71
CA VAL A 74 -8.28 -5.83 -5.26
C VAL A 74 -9.57 -6.37 -4.62
N THR A 75 -10.71 -5.79 -4.99
CA THR A 75 -12.02 -6.18 -4.45
C THR A 75 -12.38 -7.61 -4.86
N ASP A 76 -12.16 -7.96 -6.13
CA ASP A 76 -12.38 -9.32 -6.64
C ASP A 76 -11.46 -10.34 -5.97
N PHE A 77 -10.16 -10.03 -5.85
CA PHE A 77 -9.17 -10.91 -5.23
C PHE A 77 -9.49 -11.20 -3.76
N LEU A 78 -9.97 -10.19 -3.03
CA LEU A 78 -10.38 -10.33 -1.63
C LEU A 78 -11.75 -11.00 -1.45
N GLY A 79 -12.48 -11.27 -2.54
CA GLY A 79 -13.83 -11.85 -2.50
C GLY A 79 -14.87 -10.91 -1.92
N LEU A 80 -14.68 -9.60 -2.10
CA LEU A 80 -15.58 -8.56 -1.60
C LEU A 80 -16.68 -8.25 -2.63
N ASP A 81 -17.82 -7.74 -2.17
CA ASP A 81 -18.95 -7.40 -3.04
C ASP A 81 -18.76 -6.03 -3.72
N ARG A 82 -18.48 -6.05 -5.04
CA ARG A 82 -18.37 -4.83 -5.86
C ARG A 82 -19.69 -4.05 -6.01
N ALA A 83 -20.84 -4.66 -5.73
CA ALA A 83 -22.14 -3.99 -5.85
C ALA A 83 -22.42 -2.98 -4.72
N LEU A 84 -21.61 -3.01 -3.64
CA LEU A 84 -21.74 -2.09 -2.51
C LEU A 84 -21.50 -0.63 -2.88
N ASP A 85 -20.72 -0.36 -3.93
CA ASP A 85 -20.46 1.00 -4.41
C ASP A 85 -20.45 1.08 -5.94
N ARG A 86 -21.11 2.10 -6.49
CA ARG A 86 -21.16 2.33 -7.95
C ARG A 86 -19.79 2.76 -8.51
N GLY A 87 -18.89 3.26 -7.67
CA GLY A 87 -17.54 3.68 -8.02
C GLY A 87 -16.68 2.56 -8.60
N PHE A 88 -16.93 1.29 -8.24
CA PHE A 88 -16.20 0.14 -8.79
C PHE A 88 -16.44 -0.13 -10.28
N ARG A 89 -17.38 0.59 -10.92
CA ARG A 89 -17.57 0.56 -12.39
C ARG A 89 -16.51 1.38 -13.14
N ALA A 90 -15.83 2.30 -12.46
CA ALA A 90 -14.80 3.16 -13.03
C ALA A 90 -13.38 2.61 -12.82
N THR A 91 -13.24 1.49 -12.11
CA THR A 91 -11.98 0.81 -11.84
C THR A 91 -11.87 -0.45 -12.71
N LEU A 92 -10.64 -0.82 -13.07
CA LEU A 92 -10.34 -2.02 -13.85
C LEU A 92 -10.80 -3.31 -13.14
#